data_AF-A0A947RYZ5-F1
#
_entry.id   AF-A0A947RYZ5-F1
#
_cell.length_a   1.000
_cell.length_b   1.000
_cell.length_c   1.000
_cell.angle_alpha   90.00
_cell.angle_beta   90.00
_cell.angle_gamma   90.00
#
_symmetry.space_group_name_H-M   'P 1'
#
loop_
_entity.id
_entity.type
_entity.pdbx_description
1 polymer ?
#
loop_
_entity_poly.entity_id
_entity_poly.type
_entity_poly.pdbx_seq_one_letter_code
_entity_poly.pdbx_strand_id
1 'polypeptide(L)'
;MMGIEDAKNPEIIDQSIEHPVADIPKSEKQTAQKEASPEKRMQAEKTVLDTLGIGSDEKLDDFDKKLNEATKSLPRYQQIEKKLEGIERQNLPYELFKALKRDSDEEQIDQNAPKDGVLIQSMKQGPLACAGRTLIASSLLQEHGIGHVPVSAPKHALIIIEQSPDTMAYFDANNNLFFTFPKSALDGYEGLETSAECRLKEYTPRETDFNDGITTAYSHFVAMPAKEAIGRQYLGNVAAALNGNEEFESSGITKDEEASEATHQIETEVYGVNPVLVSFHSRVETLYKKEKARTASYRKVASEVLQTHPTHDDFVSFFTKVLDGNISDGIPFIKNASPERKRVYADNVWDFLQKEIKTKAKEEDKNI
;
A
#
# COMPACT_ATOMS: atom_id res chain seq x y z
N MET A 1 -27.28 33.11 22.00
CA MET A 1 -26.26 32.98 23.05
C MET A 1 -26.87 32.26 24.23
N MET A 2 -26.52 30.99 24.39
CA MET A 2 -26.55 30.24 25.65
C MET A 2 -25.56 29.09 25.44
N GLY A 3 -24.60 28.98 26.35
CA GLY A 3 -23.42 28.14 26.23
C GLY A 3 -23.73 26.66 26.43
N ILE A 4 -22.84 25.83 25.89
CA ILE A 4 -22.73 24.41 26.24
C ILE A 4 -21.26 24.21 26.61
N GLU A 5 -21.07 23.93 27.89
CA GLU A 5 -19.83 23.48 28.50
C GLU A 5 -19.47 22.07 28.01
N ASP A 6 -18.16 21.85 27.88
CA ASP A 6 -17.41 20.59 27.92
C ASP A 6 -18.22 19.27 27.91
N ALA A 7 -18.36 18.69 26.72
CA ALA A 7 -18.61 17.27 26.56
C ALA A 7 -17.34 16.60 26.01
N LYS A 8 -16.79 15.71 26.83
CA LYS A 8 -15.56 14.96 26.64
C LYS A 8 -15.52 14.25 25.28
N ASN A 9 -14.34 14.38 24.68
CA ASN A 9 -13.82 13.59 23.57
C ASN A 9 -14.15 12.09 23.76
N PRO A 10 -14.96 11.44 22.90
CA PRO A 10 -14.87 10.00 22.76
C PRO A 10 -13.64 9.71 21.90
N GLU A 11 -12.67 9.01 22.49
CA GLU A 11 -11.58 8.37 21.76
C GLU A 11 -12.17 7.51 20.64
N ILE A 12 -12.10 8.01 19.42
CA ILE A 12 -12.36 7.21 18.24
C ILE A 12 -11.12 6.34 18.08
N ILE A 13 -11.24 5.08 18.52
CA ILE A 13 -10.27 4.04 18.23
C ILE A 13 -10.16 3.95 16.70
N ASP A 14 -8.98 4.37 16.24
CA ASP A 14 -8.54 4.39 14.86
C ASP A 14 -8.26 2.94 14.44
N GLN A 15 -9.16 2.34 13.65
CA GLN A 15 -8.85 1.14 12.89
C GLN A 15 -8.55 1.51 11.42
N SER A 16 -7.83 2.61 11.20
CA SER A 16 -6.81 2.60 10.16
C SER A 16 -5.63 1.86 10.75
N ILE A 17 -5.53 0.54 10.55
CA ILE A 17 -4.24 -0.11 10.74
C ILE A 17 -3.35 0.40 9.58
N GLU A 18 -2.74 1.56 9.85
CA GLU A 18 -1.63 2.18 9.12
C GLU A 18 -0.44 1.24 9.29
N HIS A 19 0.09 0.71 8.18
CA HIS A 19 1.44 0.16 8.17
C HIS A 19 2.24 0.91 7.11
N PRO A 20 3.03 1.91 7.53
CA PRO A 20 3.85 2.68 6.63
C PRO A 20 4.95 1.80 6.03
N VAL A 21 5.25 1.92 4.72
CA VAL A 21 6.59 1.50 4.25
C VAL A 21 7.61 2.26 5.09
N ALA A 22 8.52 1.54 5.73
CA ALA A 22 9.46 2.13 6.66
C ALA A 22 10.21 3.33 6.06
N ASP A 23 10.33 4.40 6.85
CA ASP A 23 11.11 5.57 6.47
C ASP A 23 12.57 5.14 6.24
N ILE A 24 13.05 5.27 5.00
CA ILE A 24 14.49 5.26 4.71
C ILE A 24 15.09 6.41 5.54
N PRO A 25 16.20 6.19 6.28
CA PRO A 25 16.77 7.21 7.15
C PRO A 25 16.89 8.55 6.43
N LYS A 26 16.53 9.64 7.12
CA LYS A 26 16.81 11.00 6.66
C LYS A 26 18.26 11.05 6.20
N SER A 27 18.48 11.37 4.93
CA SER A 27 19.83 11.60 4.42
C SER A 27 20.43 12.76 5.21
N GLU A 28 21.24 12.44 6.21
CA GLU A 28 22.36 13.31 6.52
C GLU A 28 23.15 13.45 5.22
N LYS A 29 23.61 14.68 4.96
CA LYS A 29 24.34 15.09 3.74
C LYS A 29 25.24 13.96 3.25
N GLN A 30 25.36 13.80 1.92
CA GLN A 30 26.36 12.96 1.26
C GLN A 30 27.79 13.32 1.72
N THR A 31 28.14 12.88 2.92
CA THR A 31 29.49 12.55 3.31
C THR A 31 29.74 11.16 2.73
N ALA A 32 30.90 10.97 2.10
CA ALA A 32 31.29 9.71 1.47
C ALA A 32 30.82 8.52 2.33
N GLN A 33 29.91 7.68 1.78
CA GLN A 33 29.42 6.50 2.47
C GLN A 33 30.63 5.68 2.89
N LYS A 34 30.82 5.53 4.20
CA LYS A 34 31.87 4.70 4.74
C LYS A 34 31.47 3.26 4.42
N GLU A 35 32.31 2.54 3.67
CA GLU A 35 32.07 1.11 3.43
C GLU A 35 31.83 0.41 4.77
N ALA A 36 30.77 -0.39 4.85
CA ALA A 36 30.46 -1.14 6.05
C ALA A 36 31.59 -2.12 6.37
N SER A 37 31.79 -2.43 7.65
CA SER A 37 32.81 -3.43 8.00
C SER A 37 32.43 -4.80 7.40
N PRO A 38 33.41 -5.65 7.06
CA PRO A 38 33.12 -7.00 6.56
C PRO A 38 32.22 -7.81 7.51
N GLU A 39 32.36 -7.64 8.83
CA GLU A 39 31.50 -8.34 9.80
C GLU A 39 30.04 -7.87 9.70
N LYS A 40 29.82 -6.56 9.56
CA LYS A 40 28.47 -5.99 9.46
C LYS A 40 27.80 -6.29 8.13
N ARG A 41 28.58 -6.33 7.05
CA ARG A 41 28.11 -6.80 5.75
C ARG A 41 27.63 -8.25 5.84
N MET A 42 28.42 -9.13 6.46
CA MET A 42 28.04 -10.53 6.67
C MET A 42 26.78 -10.65 7.54
N GLN A 43 26.64 -9.83 8.58
CA GLN A 43 25.43 -9.78 9.40
C GLN A 43 24.19 -9.33 8.61
N ALA A 44 24.33 -8.32 7.74
CA ALA A 44 23.26 -7.86 6.87
C ALA A 44 22.83 -8.95 5.88
N GLU A 45 23.78 -9.58 5.18
CA GLU A 45 23.50 -10.68 4.24
C GLU A 45 22.79 -11.85 4.94
N LYS A 46 23.30 -12.24 6.11
CA LYS A 46 22.67 -13.28 6.93
C LYS A 46 21.24 -12.91 7.30
N THR A 47 21.00 -11.67 7.73
CA THR A 47 19.64 -11.21 8.08
C THR A 47 18.72 -11.26 6.86
N VAL A 48 19.17 -10.83 5.68
CA VAL A 48 18.38 -10.94 4.45
C VAL A 48 18.03 -12.40 4.15
N LEU A 49 19.01 -13.31 4.18
CA LEU A 49 18.77 -14.75 3.94
C LEU A 49 17.82 -15.36 4.97
N ASP A 50 18.01 -15.06 6.26
CA ASP A 50 17.16 -15.53 7.35
C ASP A 50 15.70 -15.09 7.13
N THR A 51 15.47 -13.82 6.76
CA THR A 51 14.12 -13.31 6.48
C THR A 51 13.47 -13.94 5.25
N LEU A 52 14.26 -14.37 4.26
CA LEU A 52 13.79 -15.15 3.11
C LEU A 52 13.50 -16.61 3.49
N GLY A 53 13.95 -17.06 4.67
CA GLY A 53 13.91 -18.46 5.10
C GLY A 53 14.90 -19.34 4.34
N ILE A 54 16.02 -18.77 3.91
CA ILE A 54 17.13 -19.45 3.25
C ILE A 54 18.22 -19.70 4.30
N GLY A 55 18.89 -20.86 4.26
CA GLY A 55 19.92 -21.20 5.24
C GLY A 55 21.07 -20.20 5.26
N SER A 56 21.58 -19.88 6.44
CA SER A 56 22.63 -18.86 6.64
C SER A 56 23.99 -19.18 5.99
N ASP A 57 24.17 -20.41 5.51
CA ASP A 57 25.39 -20.86 4.85
C ASP A 57 25.37 -20.59 3.32
N GLU A 58 24.23 -20.13 2.80
CA GLU A 58 24.04 -19.71 1.41
C GLU A 58 24.61 -18.31 1.17
N LYS A 59 24.80 -17.96 -0.11
CA LYS A 59 25.16 -16.61 -0.54
C LYS A 59 23.93 -15.83 -1.00
N LEU A 60 24.03 -14.50 -0.96
CA LEU A 60 23.01 -13.56 -1.46
C LEU A 60 23.17 -13.24 -2.96
N ASP A 61 23.87 -14.11 -3.70
CA ASP A 61 23.93 -14.00 -5.16
C ASP A 61 22.55 -14.18 -5.80
N ASP A 62 22.32 -13.57 -6.97
CA ASP A 62 21.02 -13.63 -7.67
C ASP A 62 19.82 -13.31 -6.76
N PHE A 63 19.93 -12.25 -5.95
CA PHE A 63 18.93 -11.88 -4.94
C PHE A 63 17.49 -11.87 -5.47
N ASP A 64 17.24 -11.31 -6.67
CA ASP A 64 15.91 -11.30 -7.29
C ASP A 64 15.30 -12.69 -7.47
N LYS A 65 16.13 -13.66 -7.87
CA LYS A 65 15.69 -15.04 -8.05
C LYS A 65 15.34 -15.66 -6.69
N LYS A 66 16.19 -15.45 -5.67
CA LYS A 66 15.95 -15.95 -4.32
C LYS A 66 14.70 -15.34 -3.70
N LEU A 67 14.48 -14.03 -3.87
CA LEU A 67 13.28 -13.35 -3.42
C LEU A 67 12.03 -13.92 -4.11
N ASN A 68 12.07 -14.08 -5.43
CA ASN A 68 10.95 -14.65 -6.18
C ASN A 68 10.63 -16.10 -5.75
N GLU A 69 11.63 -16.95 -5.61
CA GLU A 69 11.46 -18.33 -5.12
C GLU A 69 10.87 -18.35 -3.70
N ALA A 70 11.36 -17.47 -2.83
CA ALA A 70 10.85 -17.32 -1.47
C ALA A 70 9.38 -16.83 -1.46
N THR A 71 9.02 -15.88 -2.32
CA THR A 71 7.62 -15.42 -2.51
C THR A 71 6.71 -16.55 -2.97
N LYS A 72 7.13 -17.35 -3.95
CA LYS A 72 6.35 -18.50 -4.44
C LYS A 72 6.18 -19.60 -3.41
N SER A 73 7.09 -19.67 -2.43
CA SER A 73 6.99 -20.61 -1.31
C SER A 73 5.94 -20.21 -0.27
N LEU A 74 5.42 -18.98 -0.32
CA LEU A 74 4.41 -18.51 0.63
C LEU A 74 3.11 -19.29 0.47
N PRO A 75 2.51 -19.81 1.56
CA PRO A 75 1.21 -20.48 1.50
C PRO A 75 0.13 -19.60 0.85
N ARG A 76 0.12 -18.30 1.18
CA ARG A 76 -0.84 -17.34 0.65
C ARG A 76 -0.68 -17.13 -0.87
N TYR A 77 0.56 -17.09 -1.37
CA TYR A 77 0.83 -17.02 -2.80
C TYR A 77 0.23 -18.24 -3.53
N GLN A 78 0.52 -19.46 -3.05
CA GLN A 78 0.05 -20.70 -3.69
C GLN A 78 -1.47 -20.82 -3.68
N GLN A 79 -2.13 -20.36 -2.60
CA GLN A 79 -3.58 -20.29 -2.52
C GLN A 79 -4.17 -19.34 -3.57
N ILE A 80 -3.54 -18.17 -3.76
CA ILE A 80 -4.00 -17.17 -4.72
C ILE A 80 -3.75 -17.65 -6.16
N GLU A 81 -2.57 -18.17 -6.45
CA GLU A 81 -2.23 -18.76 -7.75
C GLU A 81 -3.29 -19.78 -8.18
N LYS A 82 -3.65 -20.70 -7.29
CA LYS A 82 -4.72 -21.68 -7.55
C LYS A 82 -6.10 -21.05 -7.77
N LYS A 83 -6.44 -19.97 -7.05
CA LYS A 83 -7.72 -19.25 -7.25
C LYS A 83 -7.77 -18.52 -8.60
N LEU A 84 -6.62 -18.16 -9.14
CA LEU A 84 -6.51 -17.45 -10.43
C LEU A 84 -6.34 -18.40 -11.61
N GLU A 85 -6.27 -19.71 -11.38
CA GLU A 85 -6.16 -20.72 -12.43
C GLU A 85 -7.36 -20.62 -13.40
N GLY A 86 -7.07 -20.47 -14.70
CA GLY A 86 -8.08 -20.37 -15.74
C GLY A 86 -8.76 -18.99 -15.87
N ILE A 87 -8.37 -17.99 -15.07
CA ILE A 87 -8.86 -16.61 -15.24
C ILE A 87 -8.25 -16.00 -16.50
N GLU A 88 -9.10 -15.38 -17.33
CA GLU A 88 -8.66 -14.69 -18.53
C GLU A 88 -7.73 -13.52 -18.20
N ARG A 89 -6.70 -13.31 -19.03
CA ARG A 89 -5.66 -12.31 -18.81
C ARG A 89 -6.22 -10.90 -18.55
N GLN A 90 -7.27 -10.48 -19.25
CA GLN A 90 -7.90 -9.16 -19.05
C GLN A 90 -8.58 -9.01 -17.67
N ASN A 91 -9.04 -10.11 -17.07
CA ASN A 91 -9.74 -10.10 -15.79
C ASN A 91 -8.80 -10.35 -14.61
N LEU A 92 -7.62 -10.92 -14.88
CA LEU A 92 -6.66 -11.33 -13.85
C LEU A 92 -6.29 -10.22 -12.87
N PRO A 93 -6.04 -8.95 -13.27
CA PRO A 93 -5.72 -7.87 -12.33
C PRO A 93 -6.82 -7.62 -11.28
N TYR A 94 -8.09 -7.66 -11.68
CA TYR A 94 -9.20 -7.43 -10.74
C TYR A 94 -9.48 -8.67 -9.87
N GLU A 95 -9.39 -9.88 -10.43
CA GLU A 95 -9.51 -11.12 -9.65
C GLU A 95 -8.38 -11.26 -8.62
N LEU A 96 -7.16 -10.89 -9.00
CA LEU A 96 -6.01 -10.82 -8.11
C LEU A 96 -6.25 -9.82 -6.98
N PHE A 97 -6.81 -8.64 -7.29
CA PHE A 97 -7.17 -7.65 -6.28
C PHE A 97 -8.18 -8.23 -5.27
N LYS A 98 -9.25 -8.87 -5.74
CA LYS A 98 -10.25 -9.50 -4.85
C LYS A 98 -9.65 -10.57 -3.94
N ALA A 99 -8.65 -11.31 -4.43
CA ALA A 99 -7.98 -12.35 -3.66
C ALA A 99 -6.95 -11.82 -2.65
N LEU A 100 -6.47 -10.58 -2.82
CA LEU A 100 -5.45 -9.95 -1.98
C LEU A 100 -5.95 -8.82 -1.09
N LYS A 101 -7.15 -8.29 -1.35
CA LYS A 101 -7.69 -7.15 -0.61
C LYS A 101 -7.74 -7.46 0.88
N ARG A 102 -7.42 -6.49 1.73
CA ARG A 102 -7.27 -6.67 3.18
C ARG A 102 -8.45 -7.40 3.83
N ASP A 103 -9.67 -7.08 3.41
CA ASP A 103 -10.88 -7.71 3.95
C ASP A 103 -11.02 -9.21 3.57
N SER A 104 -10.14 -9.74 2.72
CA SER A 104 -10.08 -11.17 2.38
C SER A 104 -9.19 -12.00 3.32
N ASP A 105 -8.59 -11.37 4.32
CA ASP A 105 -7.69 -12.02 5.29
C ASP A 105 -8.42 -12.52 6.55
N GLU A 106 -9.76 -12.41 6.61
CA GLU A 106 -10.58 -12.55 7.83
C GLU A 106 -10.56 -13.94 8.52
N GLU A 107 -9.87 -14.97 8.00
CA GLU A 107 -9.78 -16.27 8.66
C GLU A 107 -8.39 -16.90 8.41
N GLN A 108 -7.64 -17.24 9.48
CA GLN A 108 -6.37 -18.01 9.53
C GLN A 108 -5.07 -17.25 9.89
N ILE A 109 -5.11 -16.15 10.64
CA ILE A 109 -3.88 -15.54 11.17
C ILE A 109 -3.56 -16.13 12.56
N ASP A 110 -2.35 -16.66 12.73
CA ASP A 110 -1.84 -17.05 14.05
C ASP A 110 -1.68 -15.80 14.92
N GLN A 111 -2.30 -15.80 16.10
CA GLN A 111 -2.24 -14.67 17.03
C GLN A 111 -0.82 -14.36 17.53
N ASN A 112 0.10 -15.33 17.40
CA ASN A 112 1.51 -15.20 17.77
C ASN A 112 2.42 -14.86 16.57
N ALA A 113 1.89 -14.77 15.35
CA ALA A 113 2.71 -14.46 14.19
C ALA A 113 3.23 -13.01 14.23
N PRO A 114 4.40 -12.75 13.63
CA PRO A 114 4.87 -11.38 13.42
C PRO A 114 3.84 -10.59 12.62
N LYS A 115 3.62 -9.34 13.04
CA LYS A 115 2.54 -8.48 12.53
C LYS A 115 2.97 -7.53 11.41
N ASP A 116 4.28 -7.48 11.09
CA ASP A 116 4.79 -6.59 10.04
C ASP A 116 4.22 -6.93 8.66
N GLY A 117 4.08 -8.21 8.32
CA GLY A 117 3.48 -8.66 7.07
C GLY A 117 4.19 -8.19 5.79
N VAL A 118 5.47 -7.82 5.88
CA VAL A 118 6.28 -7.30 4.77
C VAL A 118 7.56 -8.10 4.50
N LEU A 119 8.00 -8.95 5.43
CA LEU A 119 9.12 -9.88 5.27
C LEU A 119 8.62 -11.29 4.93
N ILE A 120 9.36 -12.09 4.14
CA ILE A 120 8.89 -13.44 3.76
C ILE A 120 8.60 -14.29 4.99
N GLN A 121 9.46 -14.24 6.00
CA GLN A 121 9.28 -14.98 7.24
C GLN A 121 7.98 -14.61 7.97
N SER A 122 7.63 -13.32 8.07
CA SER A 122 6.40 -12.89 8.72
C SER A 122 5.17 -13.23 7.87
N MET A 123 5.25 -13.05 6.55
CA MET A 123 4.17 -13.40 5.60
C MET A 123 3.81 -14.89 5.57
N LYS A 124 4.68 -15.79 6.01
CA LYS A 124 4.38 -17.23 6.09
C LYS A 124 3.31 -17.57 7.14
N GLN A 125 3.19 -16.75 8.19
CA GLN A 125 2.39 -17.07 9.38
C GLN A 125 1.44 -15.94 9.79
N GLY A 126 1.75 -14.70 9.37
CA GLY A 126 1.07 -13.48 9.77
C GLY A 126 0.21 -12.85 8.68
N PRO A 127 -0.36 -11.67 8.95
CA PRO A 127 -1.10 -10.90 7.96
C PRO A 127 -0.17 -10.43 6.83
N LEU A 128 -0.75 -9.98 5.72
CA LEU A 128 0.00 -9.22 4.72
C LEU A 128 -0.18 -7.73 4.95
N ALA A 129 0.89 -6.95 4.84
CA ALA A 129 0.82 -5.50 4.76
C ALA A 129 0.99 -5.02 3.31
N CYS A 130 0.99 -3.70 3.09
CA CYS A 130 1.01 -3.10 1.74
C CYS A 130 2.16 -3.62 0.86
N ALA A 131 3.38 -3.70 1.39
CA ALA A 131 4.54 -4.22 0.66
C ALA A 131 4.43 -5.72 0.39
N GLY A 132 3.95 -6.52 1.36
CA GLY A 132 3.73 -7.95 1.17
C GLY A 132 2.69 -8.26 0.09
N ARG A 133 1.58 -7.52 0.07
CA ARG A 133 0.56 -7.61 -0.99
C ARG A 133 1.12 -7.21 -2.35
N THR A 134 1.93 -6.14 -2.38
CA THR A 134 2.59 -5.65 -3.60
C THR A 134 3.59 -6.67 -4.15
N LEU A 135 4.37 -7.32 -3.28
CA LEU A 135 5.30 -8.39 -3.63
C LEU A 135 4.57 -9.59 -4.27
N ILE A 136 3.53 -10.11 -3.63
CA ILE A 136 2.75 -11.25 -4.16
C ILE A 136 2.07 -10.87 -5.47
N ALA A 137 1.42 -9.71 -5.53
CA ALA A 137 0.74 -9.25 -6.72
C ALA A 137 1.71 -9.05 -7.90
N SER A 138 2.84 -8.39 -7.67
CA SER A 138 3.84 -8.15 -8.71
C SER A 138 4.43 -9.44 -9.26
N SER A 139 4.70 -10.42 -8.39
CA SER A 139 5.20 -11.74 -8.79
C SER A 139 4.21 -12.46 -9.70
N LEU A 140 2.93 -12.52 -9.33
CA LEU A 140 1.87 -13.15 -10.15
C LEU A 140 1.68 -12.40 -11.48
N LEU A 141 1.62 -11.07 -11.46
CA LEU A 141 1.47 -10.27 -12.69
C LEU A 141 2.64 -10.49 -13.65
N GLN A 142 3.87 -10.61 -13.14
CA GLN A 142 5.06 -10.85 -13.95
C GLN A 142 5.01 -12.22 -14.64
N GLU A 143 4.57 -13.27 -13.95
CA GLU A 143 4.45 -14.62 -14.53
C GLU A 143 3.40 -14.70 -15.64
N HIS A 144 2.33 -13.92 -15.52
CA HIS A 144 1.31 -13.79 -16.56
C HIS A 144 1.69 -12.77 -17.65
N GLY A 145 2.89 -12.20 -17.58
CA GLY A 145 3.41 -11.23 -18.56
C GLY A 145 2.56 -9.96 -18.64
N ILE A 146 1.93 -9.56 -17.53
CA ILE A 146 1.12 -8.35 -17.43
C ILE A 146 2.01 -7.17 -17.06
N GLY A 147 2.02 -6.14 -17.90
CA GLY A 147 2.79 -4.92 -17.69
C GLY A 147 2.30 -4.18 -16.45
N HIS A 148 3.19 -3.97 -15.49
CA HIS A 148 2.87 -3.26 -14.25
C HIS A 148 4.12 -2.60 -13.67
N VAL A 149 3.90 -1.59 -12.84
CA VAL A 149 4.91 -0.91 -12.05
C VAL A 149 4.46 -0.90 -10.58
N PRO A 150 5.20 -1.53 -9.68
CA PRO A 150 5.07 -1.24 -8.26
C PRO A 150 5.41 0.23 -8.04
N VAL A 151 4.69 0.89 -7.15
CA VAL A 151 4.90 2.30 -6.85
C VAL A 151 5.17 2.52 -5.38
N SER A 152 6.11 3.43 -5.12
CA SER A 152 6.38 3.95 -3.78
C SER A 152 5.54 5.21 -3.58
N ALA A 153 4.50 5.10 -2.76
CA ALA A 153 3.70 6.23 -2.29
C ALA A 153 4.17 6.64 -0.88
N PRO A 154 3.80 7.82 -0.37
CA PRO A 154 4.20 8.26 0.95
C PRO A 154 3.79 7.26 2.02
N LYS A 155 4.78 6.53 2.55
CA LYS A 155 4.58 5.47 3.53
C LYS A 155 3.60 4.39 3.05
N HIS A 156 3.56 4.07 1.75
CA HIS A 156 2.63 3.07 1.22
C HIS A 156 3.14 2.41 -0.04
N ALA A 157 2.68 1.18 -0.29
CA ALA A 157 3.02 0.40 -1.47
C ALA A 157 1.75 -0.03 -2.22
N LEU A 158 1.76 0.14 -3.54
CA LEU A 158 0.66 -0.26 -4.41
C LEU A 158 1.20 -0.54 -5.83
N ILE A 159 0.33 -0.93 -6.76
CA ILE A 159 0.71 -1.23 -8.15
C ILE A 159 -0.11 -0.39 -9.14
N ILE A 160 0.53 0.09 -10.19
CA ILE A 160 -0.15 0.56 -11.41
C ILE A 160 0.02 -0.49 -12.50
N ILE A 161 -1.06 -0.87 -13.17
CA ILE A 161 -1.09 -1.96 -14.15
C ILE A 161 -1.54 -1.42 -15.51
N GLU A 162 -0.79 -1.72 -16.58
CA GLU A 162 -1.21 -1.40 -17.95
C GLU A 162 -2.27 -2.41 -18.41
N GLN A 163 -3.53 -1.95 -18.56
CA GLN A 163 -4.67 -2.79 -18.97
C GLN A 163 -4.84 -2.82 -20.49
N SER A 164 -4.69 -1.65 -21.12
CA SER A 164 -4.80 -1.44 -22.56
C SER A 164 -3.86 -0.29 -22.96
N PRO A 165 -3.69 -0.01 -24.27
CA PRO A 165 -2.81 1.09 -24.72
C PRO A 165 -3.13 2.46 -24.12
N ASP A 166 -4.39 2.70 -23.73
CA ASP A 166 -4.91 3.96 -23.22
C ASP A 166 -5.45 3.88 -21.79
N THR A 167 -5.41 2.71 -21.14
CA THR A 167 -6.03 2.48 -19.82
C THR A 167 -5.04 1.85 -18.86
N MET A 168 -5.00 2.39 -17.64
CA MET A 168 -4.26 1.83 -16.52
C MET A 168 -5.21 1.45 -15.39
N ALA A 169 -4.78 0.55 -14.52
CA ALA A 169 -5.46 0.25 -13.26
C ALA A 169 -4.61 0.67 -12.08
N TYR A 170 -5.25 1.31 -11.11
CA TYR A 170 -4.73 1.55 -9.77
C TYR A 170 -5.10 0.35 -8.92
N PHE A 171 -4.11 -0.34 -8.37
CA PHE A 171 -4.27 -1.54 -7.56
C PHE A 171 -3.69 -1.29 -6.18
N ASP A 172 -4.54 -1.15 -5.17
CA ASP A 172 -4.17 -0.97 -3.77
C ASP A 172 -5.00 -1.92 -2.89
N ALA A 173 -4.52 -3.16 -2.83
CA ALA A 173 -5.16 -4.22 -2.06
C ALA A 173 -5.21 -3.91 -0.56
N ASN A 174 -4.25 -3.15 -0.03
CA ASN A 174 -4.20 -2.86 1.40
C ASN A 174 -5.28 -1.84 1.82
N ASN A 175 -5.62 -0.91 0.93
CA ASN A 175 -6.73 0.03 1.13
C ASN A 175 -8.04 -0.41 0.49
N ASN A 176 -8.14 -1.68 0.06
CA ASN A 176 -9.29 -2.23 -0.66
C ASN A 176 -9.75 -1.34 -1.83
N LEU A 177 -8.79 -0.79 -2.59
CA LEU A 177 -9.06 0.13 -3.68
C LEU A 177 -8.51 -0.40 -5.00
N PHE A 178 -9.40 -0.54 -5.98
CA PHE A 178 -9.06 -0.86 -7.36
C PHE A 178 -9.90 -0.03 -8.31
N PHE A 179 -9.26 0.72 -9.21
CA PHE A 179 -10.00 1.42 -10.27
C PHE A 179 -9.19 1.53 -11.55
N THR A 180 -9.87 1.67 -12.68
CA THR A 180 -9.23 1.97 -13.96
C THR A 180 -9.35 3.44 -14.31
N PHE A 181 -8.35 3.94 -15.03
CA PHE A 181 -8.27 5.35 -15.42
C PHE A 181 -7.53 5.50 -16.75
N PRO A 182 -7.80 6.58 -17.52
CA PRO A 182 -7.11 6.81 -18.78
C PRO A 182 -5.63 7.13 -18.53
N LYS A 183 -4.74 6.60 -19.37
CA LYS A 183 -3.28 6.78 -19.22
C LYS A 183 -2.86 8.25 -19.17
N SER A 184 -3.60 9.12 -19.86
CA SER A 184 -3.42 10.58 -19.85
C SER A 184 -3.65 11.26 -18.51
N ALA A 185 -4.26 10.58 -17.53
CA ALA A 185 -4.47 11.12 -16.18
C ALA A 185 -3.25 10.93 -15.27
N LEU A 186 -2.24 10.14 -15.66
CA LEU A 186 -1.01 9.94 -14.90
C LEU A 186 0.15 10.73 -15.50
N ASP A 187 0.36 11.92 -14.97
CA ASP A 187 1.50 12.75 -15.34
C ASP A 187 2.81 12.12 -14.91
N GLY A 188 3.86 12.32 -15.72
CA GLY A 188 5.22 11.89 -15.42
C GLY A 188 5.49 10.42 -15.71
N TYR A 189 4.47 9.61 -16.00
CA TYR A 189 4.67 8.19 -16.28
C TYR A 189 5.38 7.96 -17.62
N GLU A 190 6.54 7.29 -17.58
CA GLU A 190 7.40 7.06 -18.76
C GLU A 190 7.37 5.60 -19.27
N GLY A 191 6.53 4.74 -18.70
CA GLY A 191 6.40 3.33 -19.07
C GLY A 191 6.98 2.37 -18.03
N LEU A 192 7.14 1.10 -18.42
CA LEU A 192 7.49 0.00 -17.51
C LEU A 192 8.98 -0.07 -17.17
N GLU A 193 9.84 0.53 -17.99
CA GLU A 193 11.30 0.37 -17.92
C GLU A 193 12.01 1.55 -17.25
N THR A 194 11.28 2.61 -16.90
CA THR A 194 11.86 3.84 -16.35
C THR A 194 11.22 4.23 -15.02
N SER A 195 12.05 4.58 -14.05
CA SER A 195 11.58 5.16 -12.79
C SER A 195 11.14 6.61 -13.00
N ALA A 196 9.95 6.98 -12.50
CA ALA A 196 9.43 8.34 -12.65
C ALA A 196 8.56 8.76 -11.47
N GLU A 197 8.71 10.03 -11.05
CA GLU A 197 7.77 10.65 -10.12
C GLU A 197 6.49 10.98 -10.89
N CYS A 198 5.40 10.36 -10.46
CA CYS A 198 4.12 10.41 -11.11
C CYS A 198 3.11 11.22 -10.30
N ARG A 199 2.17 11.85 -11.00
CA ARG A 199 1.02 12.52 -10.40
C ARG A 199 -0.28 12.06 -11.04
N LEU A 200 -1.10 11.34 -10.28
CA LEU A 200 -2.48 11.04 -10.67
C LEU A 200 -3.32 12.31 -10.55
N LYS A 201 -3.80 12.80 -11.69
CA LYS A 201 -4.69 13.94 -11.80
C LYS A 201 -6.15 13.51 -11.69
N GLU A 202 -6.98 14.49 -11.40
CA GLU A 202 -8.42 14.39 -11.65
C GLU A 202 -8.69 14.12 -13.12
N TYR A 203 -9.69 13.29 -13.38
CA TYR A 203 -10.12 12.98 -14.74
C TYR A 203 -11.64 12.79 -14.77
N THR A 204 -12.20 12.75 -15.98
CA THR A 204 -13.59 12.33 -16.19
C THR A 204 -13.59 10.83 -16.44
N PRO A 205 -14.13 10.01 -15.51
CA PRO A 205 -14.20 8.56 -15.73
C PRO A 205 -15.04 8.22 -16.95
N ARG A 206 -14.59 7.23 -17.70
CA ARG A 206 -15.36 6.64 -18.81
C ARG A 206 -16.43 5.70 -18.25
N GLU A 207 -17.46 5.42 -19.03
CA GLU A 207 -18.47 4.42 -18.63
C GLU A 207 -17.86 3.04 -18.40
N THR A 208 -16.82 2.69 -19.15
CA THR A 208 -16.08 1.45 -19.01
C THR A 208 -15.11 1.44 -17.83
N ASP A 209 -14.85 2.61 -17.21
CA ASP A 209 -13.97 2.65 -16.06
C ASP A 209 -14.63 1.94 -14.87
N PHE A 210 -13.83 1.07 -14.26
CA PHE A 210 -14.23 0.26 -13.14
C PHE A 210 -13.70 0.89 -11.85
N ASN A 211 -14.47 0.82 -10.76
CA ASN A 211 -14.03 1.25 -9.44
C ASN A 211 -14.64 0.33 -8.37
N ASP A 212 -13.79 -0.19 -7.50
CA ASP A 212 -14.09 -0.96 -6.30
C ASP A 212 -13.29 -0.36 -5.15
N GLY A 213 -13.98 0.10 -4.12
CA GLY A 213 -13.42 0.89 -3.03
C GLY A 213 -14.00 2.31 -2.93
N ILE A 214 -13.80 2.91 -1.75
CA ILE A 214 -14.37 4.21 -1.35
C ILE A 214 -13.34 5.14 -0.68
N THR A 215 -12.07 4.80 -0.83
CA THR A 215 -10.95 5.46 -0.15
C THR A 215 -10.29 6.50 -1.06
N THR A 216 -9.52 7.39 -0.43
CA THR A 216 -8.68 8.33 -1.16
C THR A 216 -7.55 7.59 -1.86
N ALA A 217 -7.16 8.07 -3.04
CA ALA A 217 -6.03 7.51 -3.79
C ALA A 217 -4.79 8.37 -3.57
N TYR A 218 -3.62 7.76 -3.37
CA TYR A 218 -2.36 8.51 -3.35
C TYR A 218 -2.15 9.17 -4.69
N SER A 219 -2.02 10.50 -4.66
CA SER A 219 -1.94 11.27 -5.90
C SER A 219 -0.51 11.44 -6.39
N HIS A 220 0.48 11.40 -5.49
CA HIS A 220 1.91 11.55 -5.80
C HIS A 220 2.67 10.31 -5.35
N PHE A 221 3.41 9.70 -6.26
CA PHE A 221 4.18 8.48 -6.01
C PHE A 221 5.31 8.32 -7.02
N VAL A 222 6.26 7.43 -6.76
CA VAL A 222 7.29 7.04 -7.73
C VAL A 222 6.92 5.69 -8.33
N ALA A 223 6.70 5.66 -9.64
CA ALA A 223 6.61 4.42 -10.39
C ALA A 223 8.00 3.92 -10.74
N MET A 224 8.25 2.62 -10.61
CA MET A 224 9.55 2.01 -10.87
C MET A 224 9.39 0.69 -11.62
N PRO A 225 10.40 0.25 -12.40
CA PRO A 225 10.39 -1.06 -13.03
C PRO A 225 10.19 -2.18 -12.01
N ALA A 226 9.32 -3.14 -12.30
CA ALA A 226 9.00 -4.22 -11.36
C ALA A 226 10.23 -5.00 -10.89
N LYS A 227 11.19 -5.22 -11.80
CA LYS A 227 12.48 -5.90 -11.52
C LYS A 227 13.34 -5.20 -10.48
N GLU A 228 13.18 -3.89 -10.32
CA GLU A 228 13.95 -3.08 -9.37
C GLU A 228 13.13 -2.81 -8.10
N ALA A 229 11.88 -2.37 -8.29
CA ALA A 229 11.03 -1.83 -7.24
C ALA A 229 10.80 -2.79 -6.08
N ILE A 230 10.50 -4.05 -6.39
CA ILE A 230 10.16 -5.07 -5.41
C ILE A 230 11.37 -5.44 -4.56
N GLY A 231 12.51 -5.67 -5.20
CA GLY A 231 13.73 -6.02 -4.51
C GLY A 231 14.28 -4.89 -3.64
N ARG A 232 14.23 -3.64 -4.13
CA ARG A 232 14.53 -2.45 -3.32
C ARG A 232 13.63 -2.33 -2.11
N GLN A 233 12.32 -2.47 -2.32
CA GLN A 233 11.35 -2.39 -1.22
C GLN A 233 11.63 -3.47 -0.16
N TYR A 234 11.95 -4.69 -0.59
CA TYR A 234 12.27 -5.78 0.34
C TYR A 234 13.54 -5.48 1.16
N LEU A 235 14.64 -5.10 0.51
CA LEU A 235 15.89 -4.74 1.20
C LEU A 235 15.71 -3.52 2.11
N GLY A 236 14.92 -2.53 1.69
CA GLY A 236 14.56 -1.38 2.52
C GLY A 236 13.80 -1.76 3.79
N ASN A 237 12.88 -2.74 3.71
CA ASN A 237 12.17 -3.26 4.88
C ASN A 237 13.13 -4.01 5.84
N VAL A 238 14.08 -4.79 5.31
CA VAL A 238 15.11 -5.45 6.14
C VAL A 238 15.99 -4.41 6.84
N ALA A 239 16.44 -3.38 6.11
CA ALA A 239 17.22 -2.29 6.68
C ALA A 239 16.45 -1.59 7.80
N ALA A 240 15.18 -1.28 7.59
CA ALA A 240 14.33 -0.66 8.60
C ALA A 240 14.16 -1.52 9.86
N ALA A 241 14.01 -2.83 9.71
CA ALA A 241 13.95 -3.75 10.83
C ALA A 241 15.26 -3.71 11.64
N LEU A 242 16.41 -3.76 10.96
CA LEU A 242 17.73 -3.61 11.58
C LEU A 242 17.93 -2.24 12.23
N ASN A 243 17.30 -1.18 11.72
CA ASN A 243 17.34 0.14 12.34
C ASN A 243 16.44 0.25 13.59
N GLY A 244 15.67 -0.80 13.91
CA GLY A 244 14.78 -0.84 15.07
C GLY A 244 13.49 -0.06 14.89
N ASN A 245 12.94 -0.05 13.67
CA ASN A 245 11.60 0.51 13.43
C ASN A 245 10.54 -0.32 14.19
N GLU A 246 9.65 0.38 14.92
CA GLU A 246 8.62 -0.19 15.79
C GLU A 246 7.71 -1.22 15.09
N GLU A 247 7.48 -1.07 13.77
CA GLU A 247 6.69 -2.02 12.98
C GLU A 247 7.27 -3.45 13.01
N PHE A 248 8.58 -3.57 13.18
CA PHE A 248 9.31 -4.84 13.16
C PHE A 248 9.59 -5.41 14.55
N GLU A 249 9.04 -4.83 15.63
CA GLU A 249 9.26 -5.33 17.00
C GLU A 249 8.95 -6.84 17.14
N SER A 250 7.94 -7.31 16.42
CA SER A 250 7.52 -8.72 16.43
C SER A 250 8.33 -9.63 15.50
N SER A 251 9.24 -9.09 14.69
CA SER A 251 10.06 -9.87 13.72
C SER A 251 11.20 -10.64 14.38
N GLY A 252 11.58 -10.29 15.62
CA GLY A 252 12.73 -10.87 16.31
C GLY A 252 14.09 -10.42 15.77
N ILE A 253 14.13 -9.47 14.83
CA ILE A 253 15.36 -8.88 14.30
C ILE A 253 15.96 -7.95 15.36
N THR A 254 17.23 -8.19 15.70
CA THR A 254 17.94 -7.34 16.67
C THR A 254 18.39 -6.05 16.00
N LYS A 255 18.18 -4.91 16.67
CA LYS A 255 18.64 -3.61 16.20
C LYS A 255 20.16 -3.58 16.01
N ASP A 256 20.60 -3.23 14.80
CA ASP A 256 22.00 -3.05 14.40
C ASP A 256 22.08 -2.01 13.26
N GLU A 257 22.37 -0.75 13.62
CA GLU A 257 22.37 0.38 12.69
C GLU A 257 23.45 0.25 11.60
N GLU A 258 24.60 -0.34 11.92
CA GLU A 258 25.67 -0.58 10.92
C GLU A 258 25.28 -1.68 9.93
N ALA A 259 24.58 -2.72 10.39
CA ALA A 259 24.02 -3.73 9.48
C ALA A 259 22.86 -3.18 8.63
N SER A 260 22.07 -2.23 9.16
CA SER A 260 21.09 -1.48 8.39
C SER A 260 21.75 -0.68 7.26
N GLU A 261 22.83 0.06 7.55
CA GLU A 261 23.58 0.79 6.53
C GLU A 261 24.19 -0.16 5.48
N ALA A 262 24.76 -1.29 5.93
CA ALA A 262 25.24 -2.33 5.04
C ALA A 262 24.13 -2.91 4.15
N THR A 263 22.89 -2.99 4.65
CA THR A 263 21.73 -3.44 3.86
C THR A 263 21.42 -2.48 2.71
N HIS A 264 21.48 -1.17 2.96
CA HIS A 264 21.36 -0.15 1.90
C HIS A 264 22.53 -0.16 0.91
N GLN A 265 23.74 -0.54 1.35
CA GLN A 265 24.87 -0.76 0.45
C GLN A 265 24.61 -1.97 -0.47
N ILE A 266 24.06 -3.08 0.04
CA ILE A 266 23.63 -4.22 -0.79
C ILE A 266 22.62 -3.75 -1.85
N GLU A 267 21.59 -3.01 -1.43
CA GLU A 267 20.57 -2.49 -2.33
C GLU A 267 21.18 -1.66 -3.48
N THR A 268 22.15 -0.80 -3.14
CA THR A 268 22.84 0.05 -4.11
C THR A 268 23.76 -0.75 -5.04
N GLU A 269 24.40 -1.80 -4.57
CA GLU A 269 25.20 -2.70 -5.40
C GLU A 269 24.34 -3.49 -6.39
N VAL A 270 23.17 -3.96 -5.96
CA VAL A 270 22.26 -4.77 -6.77
C VAL A 270 21.55 -3.91 -7.84
N TYR A 271 21.04 -2.74 -7.45
CA TYR A 271 20.16 -1.95 -8.32
C TYR A 271 20.74 -0.59 -8.74
N GLY A 272 21.91 -0.21 -8.24
CA GLY A 272 22.44 1.15 -8.39
C GLY A 272 21.71 2.17 -7.53
N VAL A 273 22.05 3.45 -7.70
CA VAL A 273 21.34 4.57 -7.06
C VAL A 273 20.19 5.03 -7.94
N ASN A 274 18.99 5.15 -7.37
CA ASN A 274 17.82 5.71 -8.06
C ASN A 274 17.59 7.18 -7.64
N PRO A 275 17.99 8.18 -8.46
CA PRO A 275 17.91 9.58 -8.06
C PRO A 275 16.47 10.10 -7.92
N VAL A 276 15.52 9.53 -8.67
CA VAL A 276 14.10 9.88 -8.57
C VAL A 276 13.56 9.47 -7.20
N LEU A 277 13.83 8.22 -6.79
CA LEU A 277 13.42 7.71 -5.50
C LEU A 277 14.06 8.48 -4.33
N VAL A 278 15.36 8.76 -4.41
CA VAL A 278 16.09 9.56 -3.41
C VAL A 278 15.48 10.95 -3.25
N SER A 279 15.21 11.64 -4.37
CA SER A 279 14.56 12.96 -4.38
C SER A 279 13.16 12.91 -3.78
N PHE A 280 12.39 11.87 -4.07
CA PHE A 280 11.05 11.68 -3.51
C PHE A 280 11.09 11.45 -2.00
N HIS A 281 11.97 10.55 -1.52
CA HIS A 281 12.10 10.25 -0.09
C HIS A 281 12.49 11.48 0.74
N SER A 282 13.27 12.42 0.20
CA SER A 282 13.57 13.67 0.88
C SER A 282 12.33 14.52 1.24
N ARG A 283 11.20 14.29 0.56
CA ARG A 283 9.92 15.00 0.74
C ARG A 283 8.79 14.12 1.28
N VAL A 284 9.04 12.83 1.51
CA VAL A 284 7.99 11.83 1.81
C VAL A 284 7.13 12.21 3.01
N GLU A 285 7.75 12.69 4.09
CA GLU A 285 7.06 13.06 5.32
C GLU A 285 6.11 14.26 5.11
N THR A 286 6.49 15.20 4.24
CA THR A 286 5.62 16.35 3.89
C THR A 286 4.45 15.91 3.03
N LEU A 287 4.68 15.00 2.09
CA LEU A 287 3.63 14.42 1.25
C LEU A 287 2.66 13.59 2.09
N TYR A 288 3.18 12.75 2.99
CA TYR A 288 2.39 11.93 3.90
C TYR A 288 1.44 12.76 4.76
N LYS A 289 1.92 13.85 5.37
CA LYS A 289 1.08 14.76 6.16
C LYS A 289 -0.07 15.38 5.34
N LYS A 290 0.19 15.74 4.08
CA LYS A 290 -0.85 16.26 3.18
C LYS A 290 -1.89 15.19 2.86
N GLU A 291 -1.45 13.97 2.58
CA GLU A 291 -2.31 12.85 2.28
C GLU A 291 -3.20 12.47 3.49
N LYS A 292 -2.61 12.38 4.69
CA LYS A 292 -3.35 12.12 5.93
C LYS A 292 -4.39 13.21 6.22
N ALA A 293 -4.04 14.47 6.06
CA ALA A 293 -4.98 15.59 6.25
C ALA A 293 -6.16 15.52 5.27
N ARG A 294 -5.90 15.14 4.01
CA ARG A 294 -6.93 14.98 2.97
C ARG A 294 -7.90 13.84 3.30
N THR A 295 -7.37 12.68 3.67
CA THR A 295 -8.18 11.51 4.07
C THR A 295 -9.02 11.81 5.31
N ALA A 296 -8.44 12.47 6.32
CA ALA A 296 -9.16 12.86 7.54
C ALA A 296 -10.29 13.86 7.24
N SER A 297 -10.04 14.84 6.38
CA SER A 297 -11.06 15.81 5.95
C SER A 297 -12.23 15.12 5.25
N TYR A 298 -11.95 14.18 4.35
CA TYR A 298 -12.99 13.42 3.65
C TYR A 298 -13.86 12.61 4.63
N ARG A 299 -13.22 11.85 5.54
CA ARG A 299 -13.92 11.05 6.55
C ARG A 299 -14.79 11.92 7.46
N LYS A 300 -14.27 13.08 7.88
CA LYS A 300 -15.02 14.02 8.71
C LYS A 300 -16.32 14.44 8.04
N VAL A 301 -16.27 14.82 6.76
CA VAL A 301 -17.47 15.24 6.02
C VAL A 301 -18.45 14.07 5.87
N ALA A 302 -17.98 12.88 5.49
CA ALA A 302 -18.87 11.71 5.36
C ALA A 302 -19.59 11.40 6.69
N SER A 303 -18.87 11.48 7.81
CA SER A 303 -19.44 11.30 9.15
C SER A 303 -20.45 12.39 9.54
N GLU A 304 -20.17 13.67 9.24
CA GLU A 304 -21.09 14.78 9.50
C GLU A 304 -22.40 14.62 8.69
N VAL A 305 -22.30 14.17 7.44
CA VAL A 305 -23.48 13.89 6.60
C VAL A 305 -24.25 12.71 7.18
N LEU A 306 -23.59 11.65 7.64
CA LEU A 306 -24.26 10.51 8.28
C LEU A 306 -25.02 10.91 9.55
N GLN A 307 -24.45 11.80 10.37
CA GLN A 307 -25.11 12.28 11.59
C GLN A 307 -26.33 13.16 11.32
N THR A 308 -26.26 14.00 10.29
CA THR A 308 -27.32 14.96 9.94
C THR A 308 -28.39 14.37 9.01
N HIS A 309 -28.02 13.33 8.25
CA HIS A 309 -28.88 12.59 7.32
C HIS A 309 -28.78 11.08 7.59
N PRO A 310 -29.38 10.58 8.68
CA PRO A 310 -29.14 9.23 9.19
C PRO A 310 -29.95 8.12 8.49
N THR A 311 -30.68 8.44 7.42
CA THR A 311 -31.37 7.44 6.60
C THR A 311 -30.58 7.22 5.31
N HIS A 312 -30.64 6.02 4.75
CA HIS A 312 -29.94 5.66 3.51
C HIS A 312 -30.22 6.68 2.39
N ASP A 313 -31.49 6.90 2.07
CA ASP A 313 -31.87 7.74 0.94
C ASP A 313 -31.51 9.22 1.15
N ASP A 314 -31.63 9.73 2.37
CA ASP A 314 -31.24 11.11 2.70
C ASP A 314 -29.72 11.27 2.64
N PHE A 315 -28.96 10.32 3.17
CA PHE A 315 -27.51 10.33 3.11
C PHE A 315 -27.03 10.33 1.67
N VAL A 316 -27.49 9.37 0.87
CA VAL A 316 -27.05 9.18 -0.52
C VAL A 316 -27.37 10.43 -1.34
N SER A 317 -28.59 10.97 -1.18
CA SER A 317 -29.02 12.20 -1.85
C SER A 317 -28.16 13.41 -1.46
N PHE A 318 -27.88 13.59 -0.16
CA PHE A 318 -27.12 14.73 0.33
C PHE A 318 -25.62 14.60 0.01
N PHE A 319 -25.03 13.44 0.28
CA PHE A 319 -23.62 13.18 0.03
C PHE A 319 -23.28 13.28 -1.46
N THR A 320 -24.18 12.84 -2.36
CA THR A 320 -24.00 13.05 -3.82
C THR A 320 -23.82 14.53 -4.17
N LYS A 321 -24.60 15.43 -3.56
CA LYS A 321 -24.45 16.90 -3.76
C LYS A 321 -23.14 17.43 -3.17
N VAL A 322 -22.70 16.85 -2.05
CA VAL A 322 -21.43 17.20 -1.42
C VAL A 322 -20.23 16.80 -2.31
N LEU A 323 -20.35 15.69 -3.04
CA LEU A 323 -19.34 15.25 -4.02
C LEU A 323 -19.22 16.16 -5.25
N ASP A 324 -20.18 17.06 -5.48
CA ASP A 324 -20.05 18.15 -6.47
C ASP A 324 -19.18 19.31 -5.95
N GLY A 325 -18.86 19.34 -4.65
CA GLY A 325 -17.98 20.32 -4.02
C GLY A 325 -16.51 19.90 -3.94
N ASN A 326 -15.72 20.69 -3.21
CA ASN A 326 -14.25 20.55 -3.09
C ASN A 326 -13.76 19.30 -2.31
N ILE A 327 -14.67 18.42 -1.88
CA ILE A 327 -14.32 17.22 -1.10
C ILE A 327 -13.76 16.10 -2.00
N SER A 328 -13.94 16.24 -3.32
CA SER A 328 -13.55 15.26 -4.32
C SER A 328 -12.08 15.34 -4.78
N ASP A 329 -11.30 16.32 -4.31
CA ASP A 329 -9.86 16.44 -4.61
C ASP A 329 -9.02 15.25 -4.07
N GLY A 330 -9.59 14.47 -3.14
CA GLY A 330 -9.03 13.21 -2.63
C GLY A 330 -9.33 11.96 -3.46
N ILE A 331 -10.28 12.09 -4.39
CA ILE A 331 -10.91 10.96 -5.09
C ILE A 331 -10.94 11.34 -6.58
N PRO A 332 -9.81 11.20 -7.29
CA PRO A 332 -9.60 11.77 -8.63
C PRO A 332 -10.60 11.25 -9.68
N PHE A 333 -11.26 10.13 -9.38
CA PHE A 333 -12.26 9.47 -10.21
C PHE A 333 -13.72 9.85 -9.88
N ILE A 334 -14.00 10.65 -8.85
CA ILE A 334 -15.38 11.03 -8.51
C ILE A 334 -15.71 12.47 -8.88
N LYS A 335 -14.74 13.40 -8.78
CA LYS A 335 -14.99 14.85 -8.97
C LYS A 335 -15.77 15.17 -10.24
N ASN A 336 -15.31 14.62 -11.38
CA ASN A 336 -15.91 14.83 -12.70
C ASN A 336 -16.77 13.65 -13.17
N ALA A 337 -17.16 12.74 -12.27
CA ALA A 337 -18.02 11.62 -12.63
C ALA A 337 -19.47 12.07 -12.92
N SER A 338 -20.20 11.29 -13.69
CA SER A 338 -21.64 11.48 -13.91
C SER A 338 -22.42 11.41 -12.56
N PRO A 339 -23.58 12.08 -12.43
CA PRO A 339 -24.42 11.98 -11.24
C PRO A 339 -24.72 10.55 -10.79
N GLU A 340 -24.94 9.63 -11.74
CA GLU A 340 -25.22 8.22 -11.48
C GLU A 340 -24.04 7.53 -10.80
N ARG A 341 -22.82 7.77 -11.29
CA ARG A 341 -21.57 7.26 -10.68
C ARG A 341 -21.31 7.86 -9.31
N LYS A 342 -21.60 9.15 -9.11
CA LYS A 342 -21.50 9.80 -7.78
C LYS A 342 -22.48 9.19 -6.79
N ARG A 343 -23.70 8.89 -7.24
CA ARG A 343 -24.71 8.21 -6.42
C ARG A 343 -24.26 6.81 -5.99
N VAL A 344 -23.80 5.99 -6.93
CA VAL A 344 -23.25 4.65 -6.63
C VAL A 344 -22.09 4.74 -5.64
N TYR A 345 -21.20 5.72 -5.80
CA TYR A 345 -20.13 5.95 -4.85
C TYR A 345 -20.67 6.32 -3.45
N ALA A 346 -21.67 7.19 -3.37
CA ALA A 346 -22.32 7.55 -2.11
C ALA A 346 -23.00 6.35 -1.43
N ASP A 347 -23.68 5.48 -2.20
CA ASP A 347 -24.25 4.21 -1.70
C ASP A 347 -23.15 3.32 -1.08
N ASN A 348 -22.01 3.15 -1.76
CA ASN A 348 -20.89 2.36 -1.24
C ASN A 348 -20.30 2.96 0.05
N VAL A 349 -20.20 4.29 0.13
CA VAL A 349 -19.72 4.99 1.34
C VAL A 349 -20.67 4.77 2.51
N TRP A 350 -21.98 4.82 2.27
CA TRP A 350 -22.97 4.50 3.29
C TRP A 350 -22.77 3.09 3.85
N ASP A 351 -22.70 2.08 2.97
CA ASP A 351 -22.56 0.68 3.38
C ASP A 351 -21.29 0.45 4.21
N PHE A 352 -20.19 1.08 3.80
CA PHE A 352 -18.95 1.04 4.57
C PHE A 352 -19.11 1.64 5.97
N LEU A 353 -19.66 2.84 6.09
CA LEU A 353 -19.84 3.50 7.39
C LEU A 353 -20.78 2.69 8.31
N GLN A 354 -21.82 2.08 7.76
CA GLN A 354 -22.72 1.21 8.51
C GLN A 354 -22.01 -0.07 9.01
N LYS A 355 -21.11 -0.65 8.20
CA LYS A 355 -20.28 -1.79 8.62
C LYS A 355 -19.35 -1.39 9.78
N GLU A 356 -18.72 -0.22 9.71
CA GLU A 356 -17.86 0.30 10.79
C GLU A 356 -18.63 0.50 12.09
N ILE A 357 -19.82 1.12 12.05
CA ILE A 357 -20.67 1.32 13.24
C ILE A 357 -21.03 -0.01 13.88
N LYS A 358 -21.47 -0.99 13.08
CA LYS A 358 -21.82 -2.33 13.57
C LYS A 358 -20.64 -3.07 14.19
N THR A 359 -19.43 -2.86 13.66
CA THR A 359 -18.21 -3.49 14.16
C THR A 359 -17.83 -2.90 15.51
N LYS A 360 -17.83 -1.57 15.63
CA LYS A 360 -17.54 -0.86 16.90
C LYS A 360 -18.51 -1.24 18.02
N ALA A 361 -19.81 -1.30 17.73
CA ALA A 361 -20.80 -1.74 18.70
C ALA A 361 -20.53 -3.16 19.25
N LYS A 362 -20.09 -4.08 18.38
CA LYS A 362 -19.72 -5.45 18.79
C LYS A 362 -18.44 -5.51 19.63
N GLU A 363 -17.50 -4.59 19.44
CA GLU A 363 -16.27 -4.51 20.24
C GLU A 363 -16.54 -3.93 21.62
N GLU A 364 -17.42 -2.92 21.70
CA GLU A 364 -17.87 -2.34 22.97
C GLU A 364 -18.66 -3.34 23.82
N ASP A 365 -19.54 -4.14 23.21
CA ASP A 365 -20.31 -5.20 23.89
C ASP A 365 -19.44 -6.38 24.38
N LYS A 366 -18.24 -6.57 23.84
CA LYS A 366 -17.29 -7.62 24.28
C LYS A 366 -16.43 -7.21 25.48
N ASN A 367 -16.41 -5.91 25.81
CA ASN A 367 -15.62 -5.34 26.89
C ASN A 367 -16.46 -5.04 28.16
N ILE A 368 -17.72 -5.51 28.19
CA ILE A 368 -18.63 -5.53 29.34
C ILE A 368 -18.81 -6.99 29.77
#